data_AF-A0A383F1C9-F1
#
_entry.id   AF-A0A383F1C9-F1
#
_cell.length_a   1.000
_cell.length_b   1.000
_cell.length_c   1.000
_cell.angle_alpha   90.00
_cell.angle_beta   90.00
_cell.angle_gamma   90.00
#
_symmetry.space_group_name_H-M   'P 1'
#
loop_
_entity.id
_entity.type
_entity.pdbx_description
1 polymer ?
#
loop_
_entity_poly.entity_id
_entity_poly.type
_entity_poly.pdbx_seq_one_letter_code
_entity_poly.pdbx_strand_id
1 'polypeptide(L)'
;VVALVPDRFGSKGVPDKNVRPLGDRPLLAWSVAAALRSSRIERVIVSTDSAHYADVAKRCGAEAPFLRPPELATDEAADIGVVSHTLDWLAERNEEPDILVHLRPTTPFRSPGLIDKSIDLFTAHGEATALRSVHKMSTTAYKSMEITDEGILRQLGSDRTELDPANAPRQAFPVTYLANGYVDVLGTSFIRTTG
;
A
#
# COMPACT_ATOMS: atom_id res chain seq x y z
N VAL A 1 -2.92 -14.76 -8.51
CA VAL A 1 -2.74 -13.50 -7.70
C VAL A 1 -1.27 -13.23 -7.45
N VAL A 2 -0.81 -11.99 -7.67
CA VAL A 2 0.60 -11.59 -7.45
C VAL A 2 0.68 -10.57 -6.32
N ALA A 3 1.62 -10.74 -5.40
CA ALA A 3 1.97 -9.72 -4.43
C ALA A 3 3.11 -8.83 -4.93
N LEU A 4 2.94 -7.52 -4.80
CA LEU A 4 3.94 -6.51 -5.12
C LEU A 4 4.44 -5.83 -3.84
N VAL A 5 5.75 -5.85 -3.63
CA VAL A 5 6.45 -5.20 -2.52
C VAL A 5 7.35 -4.11 -3.10
N PRO A 6 7.00 -2.82 -3.02
CA PRO A 6 7.88 -1.74 -3.50
C PRO A 6 9.01 -1.51 -2.51
N ASP A 7 10.25 -1.54 -2.98
CA ASP A 7 11.42 -1.25 -2.16
C ASP A 7 12.39 -0.33 -2.88
N ARG A 8 12.22 0.98 -2.63
CA ARG A 8 13.11 2.00 -3.19
C ARG A 8 14.40 2.16 -2.41
N PHE A 9 15.49 2.36 -3.15
CA PHE A 9 16.72 2.87 -2.56
C PHE A 9 16.53 4.31 -2.04
N GLY A 10 17.34 4.72 -1.06
CA GLY A 10 17.41 6.12 -0.64
C GLY A 10 16.27 6.60 0.26
N SER A 11 15.79 5.76 1.19
CA SER A 11 14.80 6.17 2.21
C SER A 11 15.27 7.42 2.99
N LYS A 12 14.54 8.54 2.89
CA LYS A 12 14.89 9.83 3.52
C LYS A 12 14.90 9.81 5.06
N GLY A 13 13.91 9.17 5.68
CA GLY A 13 13.77 9.17 7.15
C GLY A 13 14.80 8.30 7.85
N VAL A 14 14.97 7.06 7.36
CA VAL A 14 16.00 6.14 7.84
C VAL A 14 16.72 5.64 6.59
N PRO A 15 18.00 5.98 6.37
CA PRO A 15 18.76 5.52 5.20
C PRO A 15 18.73 4.00 5.13
N ASP A 16 18.43 3.44 3.96
CA ASP A 16 18.37 1.99 3.73
C ASP A 16 17.39 1.21 4.63
N LYS A 17 16.34 1.88 5.12
CA LYS A 17 15.36 1.33 6.08
C LYS A 17 14.90 -0.09 5.77
N ASN A 18 14.62 -0.39 4.51
CA ASN A 18 13.97 -1.65 4.10
C ASN A 18 14.95 -2.84 4.08
N VAL A 19 16.25 -2.59 3.88
CA VAL A 19 17.29 -3.64 3.95
C VAL A 19 17.98 -3.70 5.33
N ARG A 20 17.75 -2.71 6.19
CA ARG A 20 18.21 -2.75 7.58
C ARG A 20 17.56 -3.88 8.37
N PRO A 21 18.27 -4.50 9.33
CA PRO A 21 17.68 -5.48 10.23
C PRO A 21 16.55 -4.90 11.08
N LEU A 22 15.43 -5.61 11.10
CA LEU A 22 14.41 -5.54 12.14
C LEU A 22 14.39 -6.91 12.82
N GLY A 23 14.99 -7.01 14.00
CA GLY A 23 15.30 -8.29 14.61
C GLY A 23 16.44 -9.00 13.87
N ASP A 24 16.23 -10.26 13.51
CA ASP A 24 17.22 -11.12 12.84
C ASP A 24 17.17 -11.03 11.29
N ARG A 25 16.23 -10.26 10.73
CA ARG A 25 15.99 -10.20 9.28
C ARG A 25 15.84 -8.76 8.78
N PRO A 26 16.16 -8.47 7.50
CA PRO A 26 15.86 -7.18 6.88
C PRO A 26 14.38 -6.82 7.00
N LEU A 27 14.06 -5.53 7.11
CA LEU A 27 12.67 -5.06 7.24
C LEU A 27 11.76 -5.59 6.11
N LEU A 28 12.21 -5.57 4.86
CA LEU A 28 11.46 -6.08 3.70
C LEU A 28 11.12 -7.57 3.83
N ALA A 29 12.00 -8.34 4.48
CA ALA A 29 11.87 -9.79 4.61
C ALA A 29 10.59 -10.19 5.35
N TRP A 30 10.12 -9.36 6.28
CA TRP A 30 8.87 -9.60 7.01
C TRP A 30 7.65 -9.55 6.11
N SER A 31 7.62 -8.59 5.17
CA SER A 31 6.52 -8.45 4.21
C SER A 31 6.55 -9.56 3.16
N VAL A 32 7.75 -9.89 2.67
CA VAL A 32 7.96 -11.03 1.76
C VAL A 32 7.54 -12.34 2.43
N ALA A 33 7.97 -12.60 3.66
CA ALA A 33 7.61 -13.82 4.39
C ALA A 33 6.10 -13.92 4.66
N ALA A 34 5.42 -12.80 4.95
CA ALA A 34 3.98 -12.78 5.11
C ALA A 34 3.26 -13.13 3.79
N ALA A 35 3.73 -12.59 2.67
CA ALA A 35 3.21 -12.87 1.34
C ALA A 35 3.45 -14.33 0.91
N LEU A 36 4.66 -14.86 1.11
CA LEU A 36 5.00 -16.26 0.80
C LEU A 36 4.22 -17.29 1.63
N ARG A 37 3.70 -16.88 2.80
CA ARG A 37 2.88 -17.73 3.68
C ARG A 37 1.38 -17.63 3.43
N SER A 38 0.95 -16.73 2.54
CA SER A 38 -0.43 -16.61 2.11
C SER A 38 -0.79 -17.79 1.20
N SER A 39 -1.96 -18.38 1.41
CA SER A 39 -2.45 -19.49 0.56
C SER A 39 -3.02 -19.00 -0.78
N ARG A 40 -3.24 -17.69 -0.91
CA ARG A 40 -3.84 -17.05 -2.09
C ARG A 40 -2.82 -16.40 -3.02
N ILE A 41 -1.60 -16.14 -2.55
CA ILE A 41 -0.55 -15.49 -3.35
C ILE A 41 0.26 -16.57 -4.07
N GLU A 42 0.37 -16.44 -5.40
CA GLU A 42 1.16 -17.37 -6.24
C GLU A 42 2.60 -16.91 -6.40
N ARG A 43 2.81 -15.58 -6.49
CA ARG A 43 4.13 -14.97 -6.72
C ARG A 43 4.29 -13.73 -5.86
N VAL A 44 5.52 -13.51 -5.41
CA VAL A 44 5.91 -12.34 -4.62
C VAL A 44 7.00 -11.60 -5.36
N ILE A 45 6.67 -10.43 -5.89
CA ILE A 45 7.58 -9.59 -6.67
C ILE A 45 8.00 -8.38 -5.83
N VAL A 46 9.30 -8.17 -5.70
CA VAL A 46 9.88 -6.94 -5.18
C VAL A 46 10.26 -6.04 -6.34
N SER A 47 9.71 -4.82 -6.36
CA SER A 47 10.08 -3.78 -7.33
C SER A 47 11.06 -2.81 -6.69
N THR A 48 12.26 -2.71 -7.25
CA THR A 48 13.36 -1.90 -6.71
C THR A 48 14.21 -1.31 -7.82
N ASP A 49 14.85 -0.18 -7.55
CA ASP A 49 15.83 0.51 -8.42
C ASP A 49 17.29 0.13 -8.09
N SER A 50 17.51 -0.76 -7.12
CA SER A 50 18.85 -1.15 -6.67
C SER A 50 19.11 -2.65 -6.85
N ALA A 51 20.19 -2.99 -7.56
CA ALA A 51 20.64 -4.37 -7.72
C ALA A 51 20.94 -5.05 -6.36
N HIS A 52 21.50 -4.29 -5.42
CA HIS A 52 21.75 -4.80 -4.06
C HIS A 52 20.43 -5.19 -3.36
N TYR A 53 19.40 -4.36 -3.48
CA TYR A 53 18.11 -4.62 -2.84
C TYR A 53 17.40 -5.79 -3.52
N ALA A 54 17.53 -5.92 -4.85
CA ALA A 54 17.04 -7.06 -5.60
C ALA A 54 17.68 -8.38 -5.12
N ASP A 55 18.99 -8.37 -4.84
CA ASP A 55 19.68 -9.53 -4.28
C ASP A 55 19.21 -9.86 -2.86
N VAL A 56 18.96 -8.84 -2.01
CA VAL A 56 18.38 -9.05 -0.68
C VAL A 56 16.98 -9.65 -0.79
N ALA A 57 16.13 -9.15 -1.69
CA ALA A 57 14.80 -9.66 -1.94
C ALA A 57 14.81 -11.14 -2.37
N LYS A 58 15.69 -11.49 -3.31
CA LYS A 58 15.89 -12.88 -3.75
C LYS A 58 16.33 -13.80 -2.61
N ARG A 59 17.24 -13.35 -1.74
CA ARG A 59 17.64 -14.09 -0.54
C ARG A 59 16.51 -14.28 0.47
N CYS A 60 15.51 -13.40 0.45
CA CYS A 60 14.30 -13.53 1.27
C CYS A 60 13.24 -14.45 0.65
N GLY A 61 13.46 -14.96 -0.57
CA GLY A 61 12.54 -15.85 -1.29
C GLY A 61 11.56 -15.15 -2.23
N ALA A 62 11.68 -13.84 -2.44
CA ALA A 62 10.88 -13.12 -3.43
C ALA A 62 11.57 -13.13 -4.80
N GLU A 63 10.78 -12.85 -5.84
CA GLU A 63 11.28 -12.50 -7.16
C GLU A 63 11.67 -11.03 -7.22
N ALA A 64 12.71 -10.70 -7.98
CA ALA A 64 13.06 -9.33 -8.36
C ALA A 64 13.51 -9.36 -9.82
N PRO A 65 12.56 -9.51 -10.76
CA PRO A 65 12.87 -9.91 -12.13
C PRO A 65 13.31 -8.74 -13.03
N PHE A 66 13.13 -7.51 -12.55
CA PHE A 66 13.56 -6.28 -13.21
C PHE A 66 14.12 -5.29 -12.19
N LEU A 67 14.85 -4.29 -12.70
CA LEU A 67 15.09 -3.04 -11.98
C LEU A 67 14.10 -2.01 -12.51
N ARG A 68 13.42 -1.32 -11.59
CA ARG A 68 12.47 -0.27 -11.97
C ARG A 68 13.23 0.96 -12.48
N PRO A 69 12.66 1.70 -13.45
CA PRO A 69 13.22 2.94 -13.93
C PRO A 69 13.41 4.01 -12.84
N PRO A 70 14.47 4.85 -12.91
CA PRO A 70 14.74 5.89 -11.91
C PRO A 70 13.62 6.92 -11.71
N GLU A 71 12.84 7.22 -12.74
CA GLU A 71 11.68 8.13 -12.68
C GLU A 71 10.57 7.61 -11.77
N LEU A 72 10.44 6.29 -11.64
CA LEU A 72 9.54 5.64 -10.68
C LEU A 72 10.16 5.51 -9.30
N ALA A 73 11.40 6.00 -9.12
CA ALA A 73 12.18 5.90 -7.91
C ALA A 73 12.36 7.18 -7.10
N THR A 74 11.74 8.26 -7.54
CA THR A 74 11.77 9.54 -6.87
C THR A 74 10.89 9.54 -5.61
N ASP A 75 11.06 10.55 -4.75
CA ASP A 75 10.18 10.72 -3.58
C ASP A 75 8.76 11.14 -3.94
N GLU A 76 8.57 11.66 -5.16
CA GLU A 76 7.30 12.15 -5.70
C GLU A 76 6.60 11.09 -6.58
N ALA A 77 7.29 9.99 -6.89
CA ALA A 77 6.75 8.89 -7.67
C ALA A 77 5.54 8.29 -6.94
N ALA A 78 4.40 8.26 -7.63
CA ALA A 78 3.19 7.66 -7.12
C ALA A 78 3.25 6.13 -7.19
N ASP A 79 2.63 5.47 -6.20
CA ASP A 79 2.52 3.99 -6.13
C ASP A 79 1.98 3.39 -7.44
N ILE A 80 1.05 4.09 -8.12
CA ILE A 80 0.44 3.62 -9.36
C ILE A 80 1.45 3.40 -10.48
N GLY A 81 2.49 4.23 -10.59
CA GLY A 81 3.52 4.04 -11.63
C GLY A 81 4.32 2.75 -11.40
N VAL A 82 4.62 2.43 -10.13
CA VAL A 82 5.30 1.18 -9.77
C VAL A 82 4.42 -0.04 -10.03
N VAL A 83 3.12 0.09 -9.77
CA VAL A 83 2.12 -0.94 -10.08
C VAL A 83 2.04 -1.17 -11.59
N SER A 84 1.83 -0.12 -12.39
CA SER A 84 1.73 -0.22 -13.86
C SER A 84 2.98 -0.83 -14.47
N HIS A 85 4.19 -0.37 -14.08
CA HIS A 85 5.44 -0.95 -14.55
C HIS A 85 5.56 -2.45 -14.26
N THR A 86 5.12 -2.89 -13.07
CA THR A 86 5.13 -4.31 -12.71
C THR A 86 4.15 -5.10 -13.59
N LEU A 87 2.94 -4.57 -13.79
CA LEU A 87 1.93 -5.20 -14.63
C LEU A 87 2.37 -5.26 -16.09
N ASP A 88 3.00 -4.22 -16.63
CA ASP A 88 3.53 -4.19 -18.00
C ASP A 88 4.57 -5.28 -18.22
N TRP A 89 5.52 -5.41 -17.30
CA TRP A 89 6.54 -6.45 -17.37
C TRP A 89 5.94 -7.87 -17.37
N LEU A 90 4.87 -8.09 -16.59
CA LEU A 90 4.14 -9.36 -16.52
C LEU A 90 3.31 -9.60 -17.79
N ALA A 91 2.64 -8.56 -18.30
CA ALA A 91 1.81 -8.62 -19.50
C ALA A 91 2.63 -8.97 -20.75
N GLU A 92 3.84 -8.40 -20.91
CA GLU A 92 4.79 -8.75 -21.97
C GLU A 92 5.14 -10.25 -22.01
N ARG A 93 4.97 -10.95 -20.89
CA ARG A 93 5.27 -12.37 -20.72
C ARG A 93 4.03 -13.26 -20.70
N ASN A 94 2.83 -12.69 -20.90
CA ASN A 94 1.55 -13.37 -20.74
C ASN A 94 1.35 -13.93 -19.31
N GLU A 95 1.88 -13.22 -18.31
CA GLU A 95 1.83 -13.58 -16.88
C GLU A 95 1.08 -12.52 -16.05
N GLU A 96 0.29 -11.67 -16.69
CA GLU A 96 -0.48 -10.62 -16.02
C GLU A 96 -1.54 -11.24 -15.08
N PRO A 97 -1.58 -10.85 -13.79
CA PRO A 97 -2.54 -11.38 -12.84
C PRO A 97 -3.87 -10.62 -12.89
N ASP A 98 -4.97 -11.28 -12.55
CA ASP A 98 -6.26 -10.59 -12.35
C ASP A 98 -6.25 -9.67 -11.12
N ILE A 99 -5.47 -10.06 -10.09
CA ILE A 99 -5.39 -9.39 -8.80
C ILE A 99 -3.93 -9.15 -8.44
N LEU A 100 -3.63 -7.89 -8.09
CA LEU A 100 -2.36 -7.47 -7.53
C LEU A 100 -2.52 -7.03 -6.07
N VAL A 101 -1.70 -7.60 -5.19
CA VAL A 101 -1.72 -7.33 -3.74
C VAL A 101 -0.52 -6.47 -3.38
N HIS A 102 -0.77 -5.22 -3.00
CA HIS A 102 0.28 -4.25 -2.71
C HIS A 102 0.65 -4.25 -1.21
N LEU A 103 1.91 -4.61 -0.91
CA LEU A 103 2.43 -4.82 0.44
C LEU A 103 3.68 -3.97 0.71
N ARG A 104 3.49 -2.78 1.28
CA ARG A 104 4.60 -1.87 1.62
C ARG A 104 5.52 -2.44 2.72
N PRO A 105 6.86 -2.45 2.58
CA PRO A 105 7.79 -2.95 3.61
C PRO A 105 7.62 -2.34 5.00
N THR A 106 7.12 -1.11 5.08
CA THR A 106 6.97 -0.32 6.31
C THR A 106 5.90 -0.82 7.28
N THR A 107 5.12 -1.84 6.92
CA THR A 107 4.19 -2.52 7.82
C THR A 107 4.62 -3.98 8.02
N PRO A 108 5.72 -4.25 8.75
CA PRO A 108 6.34 -5.58 8.78
C PRO A 108 5.49 -6.64 9.49
N PHE A 109 4.69 -6.25 10.47
CA PHE A 109 3.92 -7.19 11.28
C PHE A 109 2.59 -7.55 10.62
N ARG A 110 2.66 -8.38 9.58
CA ARG A 110 1.49 -8.88 8.84
C ARG A 110 1.14 -10.32 9.17
N SER A 111 -0.14 -10.56 9.36
CA SER A 111 -0.71 -11.91 9.44
C SER A 111 -0.99 -12.42 8.03
N PRO A 112 -0.41 -13.55 7.61
CA PRO A 112 -0.72 -14.16 6.31
C PRO A 112 -2.22 -14.45 6.15
N GLY A 113 -2.89 -14.89 7.23
CA GLY A 113 -4.33 -15.16 7.19
C GLY A 113 -5.18 -13.90 6.99
N LEU A 114 -4.68 -12.71 7.35
CA LEU A 114 -5.38 -11.46 7.05
C LEU A 114 -5.21 -11.07 5.58
N ILE A 115 -4.07 -11.39 4.96
CA ILE A 115 -3.87 -11.22 3.51
C ILE A 115 -4.84 -12.12 2.75
N ASP A 116 -4.92 -13.41 3.12
CA ASP A 116 -5.87 -14.37 2.53
C ASP A 116 -7.31 -13.87 2.65
N LYS A 117 -7.71 -13.44 3.85
CA LYS A 117 -9.05 -12.89 4.10
C LYS A 117 -9.33 -11.65 3.26
N SER A 118 -8.35 -10.78 3.06
CA SER A 118 -8.50 -9.57 2.24
C SER A 118 -8.71 -9.92 0.76
N ILE A 119 -7.98 -10.90 0.24
CA ILE A 119 -8.14 -11.36 -1.15
C ILE A 119 -9.50 -12.04 -1.32
N ASP A 120 -9.90 -12.89 -0.37
CA ASP A 120 -11.21 -13.57 -0.39
C ASP A 120 -12.37 -12.58 -0.33
N LEU A 121 -12.27 -11.57 0.54
CA LEU A 121 -13.28 -10.50 0.66
C LEU A 121 -13.36 -9.69 -0.63
N PHE A 122 -12.23 -9.31 -1.22
CA PHE A 122 -12.21 -8.60 -2.49
C PHE A 122 -12.88 -9.42 -3.60
N THR A 123 -12.53 -10.71 -3.71
CA THR A 123 -13.06 -11.63 -4.73
C THR A 123 -14.56 -11.88 -4.55
N ALA A 124 -15.05 -11.95 -3.31
CA ALA A 124 -16.47 -12.11 -3.01
C ALA A 124 -17.32 -10.89 -3.43
N HIS A 125 -16.70 -9.72 -3.57
CA HIS A 125 -17.34 -8.49 -4.02
C HIS A 125 -16.86 -8.15 -5.44
N GLY A 126 -17.34 -8.87 -6.45
CA GLY A 126 -16.86 -8.76 -7.83
C GLY A 126 -16.99 -7.38 -8.51
N GLU A 127 -17.73 -6.44 -7.93
CA GLU A 127 -17.82 -5.04 -8.39
C GLU A 127 -16.73 -4.13 -7.78
N ALA A 128 -16.02 -4.61 -6.76
CA ALA A 128 -14.98 -3.82 -6.10
C ALA A 128 -13.76 -3.67 -7.03
N THR A 129 -13.27 -2.44 -7.15
CA THR A 129 -12.07 -2.11 -7.94
C THR A 129 -10.80 -2.20 -7.10
N ALA A 130 -10.92 -1.94 -5.81
CA ALA A 130 -9.86 -2.11 -4.83
C ALA A 130 -10.42 -2.40 -3.43
N LEU A 131 -9.61 -3.05 -2.61
CA LEU A 131 -9.76 -3.13 -1.16
C LEU A 131 -8.55 -2.48 -0.50
N ARG A 132 -8.77 -1.65 0.51
CA ARG A 132 -7.71 -1.08 1.34
C ARG A 132 -7.92 -1.41 2.81
N SER A 133 -6.85 -1.81 3.48
CA SER A 133 -6.87 -2.00 4.91
C SER A 133 -6.92 -0.67 5.65
N VAL A 134 -7.78 -0.61 6.66
CA VAL A 134 -8.00 0.58 7.46
C VAL A 134 -8.04 0.24 8.94
N HIS A 135 -7.84 1.23 9.80
CA HIS A 135 -8.11 1.13 11.23
C HIS A 135 -9.07 2.24 11.64
N LYS A 136 -9.90 1.95 12.65
CA LYS A 136 -10.83 2.92 13.21
C LYS A 136 -10.04 4.07 13.84
N MET A 137 -10.40 5.30 13.50
CA MET A 137 -9.77 6.48 14.09
C MET A 137 -10.16 6.64 15.57
N SER A 138 -9.24 7.16 16.37
CA SER A 138 -9.50 7.47 17.79
C SER A 138 -10.63 8.51 17.92
N THR A 139 -10.62 9.50 17.03
CA THR A 139 -11.65 10.55 16.88
C THR A 139 -12.16 10.57 15.45
N THR A 140 -13.44 10.88 15.28
CA THR A 140 -14.06 10.96 13.95
C THR A 140 -13.47 12.12 13.13
N ALA A 141 -13.25 11.91 11.83
CA ALA A 141 -12.71 12.94 10.93
C ALA A 141 -13.66 14.14 10.76
N TYR A 142 -14.96 13.95 11.02
CA TYR A 142 -15.95 15.04 11.01
C TYR A 142 -15.73 16.10 12.11
N LYS A 143 -14.79 15.87 13.04
CA LYS A 143 -14.35 16.86 14.03
C LYS A 143 -12.98 17.48 13.69
N SER A 144 -12.41 17.14 12.54
CA SER A 144 -11.18 17.74 12.05
C SER A 144 -11.48 19.07 11.36
N MET A 145 -10.53 20.00 11.48
CA MET A 145 -10.63 21.35 10.92
C MET A 145 -9.40 21.63 10.04
N GLU A 146 -9.58 22.52 9.07
CA GLU A 146 -8.52 23.12 8.27
C GLU A 146 -8.33 24.58 8.69
N ILE A 147 -7.13 25.10 8.46
CA ILE A 147 -6.83 26.53 8.58
C ILE A 147 -6.55 27.03 7.16
N THR A 148 -7.28 28.07 6.73
CA THR A 148 -7.02 28.70 5.42
C THR A 148 -5.71 29.49 5.43
N ASP A 149 -5.24 29.92 4.27
CA ASP A 149 -4.03 30.75 4.16
C ASP A 149 -4.17 32.08 4.91
N GLU A 150 -5.40 32.56 5.12
CA GLU A 150 -5.74 33.74 5.91
C GLU A 150 -5.86 33.48 7.42
N GLY A 151 -5.62 32.24 7.87
CA GLY A 151 -5.67 31.88 9.29
C GLY A 151 -7.06 31.60 9.84
N ILE A 152 -8.07 31.38 8.99
CA ILE A 152 -9.46 31.12 9.40
C ILE A 152 -9.68 29.62 9.56
N LEU A 153 -10.28 29.20 10.69
CA LEU A 153 -10.70 27.81 10.90
C LEU A 153 -11.96 27.47 10.10
N ARG A 154 -11.94 26.33 9.41
CA ARG A 154 -13.10 25.77 8.71
C ARG A 154 -13.19 24.26 8.89
N GLN A 155 -14.36 23.68 8.63
CA GLN A 155 -14.53 22.22 8.64
C GLN A 155 -13.69 21.56 7.53
N LEU A 156 -13.14 20.37 7.80
CA LEU A 156 -12.38 19.60 6.81
C LEU A 156 -13.18 19.40 5.51
N GLY A 157 -12.60 19.76 4.37
CA GLY A 157 -13.21 19.60 3.05
C GLY A 157 -14.44 20.49 2.80
N SER A 158 -14.58 21.60 3.52
CA SER A 158 -15.73 22.51 3.41
C SER A 158 -15.30 23.97 3.62
N ASP A 159 -16.01 24.90 2.98
CA ASP A 159 -15.85 26.35 3.22
C ASP A 159 -16.62 26.85 4.47
N ARG A 160 -17.22 25.94 5.25
CA ARG A 160 -17.99 26.30 6.44
C ARG A 160 -17.08 26.66 7.62
N THR A 161 -17.19 27.91 8.06
CA THR A 161 -16.58 28.44 9.27
C THR A 161 -17.48 28.32 10.50
N GLU A 162 -18.72 27.84 10.34
CA GLU A 162 -19.62 27.48 11.44
C GLU A 162 -19.13 26.19 12.11
N LEU A 163 -18.48 26.32 13.27
CA LEU A 163 -17.84 25.19 13.97
C LEU A 163 -18.74 24.51 14.99
N ASP A 164 -19.86 25.13 15.40
CA ASP A 164 -20.78 24.57 16.40
C ASP A 164 -21.29 23.15 16.06
N PRO A 165 -21.60 22.80 14.79
CA PRO A 165 -21.95 21.43 14.44
C PRO A 165 -20.87 20.41 14.82
N ALA A 166 -19.58 20.76 14.75
CA ALA A 166 -18.47 19.87 15.11
C ALA A 166 -18.39 19.60 16.64
N ASN A 167 -19.07 20.40 17.46
CA ASN A 167 -19.17 20.19 18.90
C ASN A 167 -20.20 19.12 19.30
N ALA A 168 -20.99 18.59 18.36
CA ALA A 168 -21.95 17.53 18.64
C ALA A 168 -21.29 16.29 19.30
N PRO A 169 -22.04 15.48 20.07
CA PRO A 169 -21.52 14.26 20.67
C PRO A 169 -20.90 13.32 19.64
N ARG A 170 -19.89 12.54 20.02
CA ARG A 170 -19.18 11.62 19.11
C ARG A 170 -20.14 10.66 18.38
N GLN A 171 -21.20 10.22 19.05
CA GLN A 171 -22.19 9.28 18.55
C GLN A 171 -23.04 9.87 17.41
N ALA A 172 -23.08 11.20 17.26
CA ALA A 172 -23.81 11.87 16.20
C ALA A 172 -23.08 11.81 14.85
N PHE A 173 -21.83 11.37 14.81
CA PHE A 173 -21.03 11.28 13.58
C PHE A 173 -20.81 9.84 13.14
N PRO A 174 -20.68 9.60 11.82
CA PRO A 174 -20.22 8.33 11.31
C PRO A 174 -18.85 7.95 11.88
N VAL A 175 -18.62 6.64 11.98
CA VAL A 175 -17.30 6.11 12.32
C VAL A 175 -16.38 6.28 11.13
N THR A 176 -15.24 6.94 11.34
CA THR A 176 -14.23 7.13 10.30
C THR A 176 -13.04 6.22 10.52
N TYR A 177 -12.36 5.92 9.41
CA TYR A 177 -11.25 4.99 9.35
C TYR A 177 -10.09 5.63 8.60
N LEU A 178 -8.87 5.30 9.00
CA LEU A 178 -7.65 5.74 8.35
C LEU A 178 -6.95 4.55 7.69
N ALA A 179 -6.54 4.71 6.43
CA ALA A 179 -5.72 3.73 5.75
C ALA A 179 -4.42 3.50 6.51
N ASN A 180 -4.06 2.23 6.74
CA ASN A 180 -2.89 1.86 7.54
C ASN A 180 -1.77 1.21 6.72
N GLY A 181 -1.96 1.06 5.42
CA GLY A 181 -0.95 0.50 4.54
C GLY A 181 -0.72 -1.01 4.71
N TYR A 182 -1.54 -1.70 5.51
CA TYR A 182 -1.37 -3.10 5.87
C TYR A 182 -1.55 -4.05 4.68
N VAL A 183 -2.62 -3.93 3.91
CA VAL A 183 -2.83 -4.68 2.66
C VAL A 183 -3.76 -3.89 1.77
N ASP A 184 -3.34 -3.68 0.52
CA ASP A 184 -4.23 -3.22 -0.53
C ASP A 184 -4.35 -4.32 -1.58
N VAL A 185 -5.57 -4.63 -1.99
CA VAL A 185 -5.87 -5.57 -3.08
C VAL A 185 -6.42 -4.76 -4.23
N LEU A 186 -5.85 -4.93 -5.41
CA LEU A 186 -6.17 -4.13 -6.60
C LEU A 186 -6.62 -5.06 -7.72
N GLY A 187 -7.74 -4.72 -8.37
CA GLY A 187 -8.16 -5.38 -9.61
C GLY A 187 -7.36 -4.84 -10.79
N THR A 188 -6.67 -5.72 -11.50
CA THR A 188 -5.82 -5.33 -12.65
C THR A 188 -6.64 -4.72 -13.78
N SER A 189 -7.83 -5.25 -14.05
CA SER A 189 -8.74 -4.72 -15.08
C SER A 189 -9.06 -3.24 -14.87
N PHE A 190 -9.33 -2.82 -13.63
CA PHE A 190 -9.59 -1.42 -13.32
C PHE A 190 -8.37 -0.54 -13.57
N ILE A 191 -7.18 -0.98 -13.12
CA ILE A 191 -5.92 -0.27 -13.37
C ILE A 191 -5.72 -0.06 -14.87
N ARG A 192 -5.96 -1.07 -15.70
CA ARG A 192 -5.85 -0.97 -17.16
C ARG A 192 -6.85 -0.03 -17.81
N THR A 193 -8.03 0.17 -17.20
CA THR A 193 -9.04 1.09 -17.74
C THR A 193 -8.83 2.55 -17.34
N THR A 194 -8.09 2.82 -16.26
CA THR A 194 -7.98 4.18 -15.68
C THR A 194 -6.54 4.71 -15.60
N GLY A 195 -5.55 3.85 -15.81
CA GLY A 195 -4.12 4.14 -15.68
C GLY A 195 -3.44 4.53 -16.98
#